data_AF-A0A8J7CAV7-F1
#
_entry.id   AF-A0A8J7CAV7-F1
#
_cell.length_a   1.000
_cell.length_b   1.000
_cell.length_c   1.000
_cell.angle_alpha   90.00
_cell.angle_beta   90.00
_cell.angle_gamma   90.00
#
_symmetry.space_group_name_H-M   'P 1'
#
loop_
_entity.id
_entity.type
_entity.pdbx_description
1 polymer ?
#
loop_
_entity_poly.entity_id
_entity_poly.type
_entity_poly.pdbx_seq_one_letter_code
_entity_poly.pdbx_strand_id
1 'polypeptide(L)' 'MASKSSWTSGSRQEAAYISTPDGKTAYILVVFAEDRAYAYDWEIFPQISRLVFNRMTNRE' A
#
# COMPACT_ATOMS: atom_id res chain seq x y z
N MET A 1 -11.48 -1.01 4.73
CA MET A 1 -10.40 -1.17 3.72
C MET A 1 -10.39 -2.61 3.26
N ALA A 2 -10.37 -2.83 1.95
CA ALA A 2 -10.17 -4.15 1.36
C ALA A 2 -8.76 -4.19 0.75
N SER A 3 -7.96 -5.17 1.15
CA SER A 3 -6.61 -5.40 0.65
C SER A 3 -6.48 -6.81 0.08
N LYS A 4 -5.82 -6.95 -1.07
CA LYS A 4 -5.51 -8.24 -1.70
C LYS A 4 -3.99 -8.39 -1.73
N SER A 5 -3.47 -9.42 -1.06
CA SER A 5 -2.05 -9.78 -1.07
C SER A 5 -1.86 -11.09 -1.86
N SER A 6 -0.83 -11.16 -2.69
CA SER A 6 -0.39 -12.38 -3.38
C SER A 6 1.07 -12.66 -3.01
N TRP A 7 1.35 -13.90 -2.61
CA TRP A 7 2.65 -14.33 -2.08
C TRP A 7 3.26 -15.41 -2.97
N THR A 8 4.48 -15.19 -3.46
CA THR A 8 5.32 -16.21 -4.12
C THR A 8 6.73 -16.19 -3.51
N SER A 9 7.47 -17.29 -3.58
CA SER A 9 8.71 -17.57 -2.81
C SER A 9 9.87 -16.55 -2.93
N GLY A 10 9.75 -15.51 -3.74
CA GLY A 10 10.68 -14.37 -3.81
C GLY A 10 10.03 -13.01 -4.06
N SER A 11 8.70 -12.90 -4.13
CA SER A 11 8.01 -11.67 -4.49
C SER A 11 6.66 -11.55 -3.77
N ARG A 12 6.28 -10.31 -3.43
CA ARG A 12 5.01 -9.97 -2.80
C ARG A 12 4.36 -8.85 -3.58
N GLN A 13 3.12 -9.07 -3.98
CA GLN A 13 2.29 -8.07 -4.65
C GLN A 13 1.13 -7.71 -3.74
N GLU A 14 0.96 -6.42 -3.47
CA GLU A 14 -0.08 -5.93 -2.57
C GLU A 14 -0.88 -4.83 -3.24
N ALA A 15 -2.20 -4.96 -3.13
CA ALA A 15 -3.13 -3.94 -3.55
C ALA A 15 -4.04 -3.55 -2.39
N ALA A 16 -4.21 -2.25 -2.15
CA ALA A 16 -5.14 -1.70 -1.17
C ALA A 16 -5.98 -0.60 -1.80
N TYR A 17 -7.28 -0.61 -1.49
CA TYR A 17 -8.15 0.53 -1.76
C TYR A 17 -8.16 1.46 -0.53
N ILE A 18 -7.78 2.72 -0.76
CA ILE A 18 -7.72 3.77 0.26
C ILE A 18 -8.76 4.82 -0.06
N SER A 19 -9.60 5.15 0.92
CA SER A 19 -10.59 6.22 0.84
C SER A 19 -10.63 6.99 2.16
N THR A 20 -10.67 8.32 2.10
CA THR A 20 -10.91 9.16 3.27
C THR A 20 -12.41 9.20 3.61
N PRO A 21 -12.79 9.33 4.90
CA PRO A 21 -14.20 9.41 5.30
C PRO A 21 -14.95 10.60 4.68
N ASP A 22 -14.24 11.68 4.37
CA ASP A 22 -14.78 12.87 3.71
C ASP A 22 -14.93 12.73 2.18
N GLY A 23 -14.53 11.58 1.61
CA GLY A 23 -14.63 11.29 0.18
C GLY A 23 -13.71 12.10 -0.72
N LYS A 24 -12.87 13.00 -0.17
CA LYS A 24 -12.00 13.88 -0.97
C LYS A 24 -10.83 13.15 -1.62
N THR A 25 -10.39 12.03 -1.04
CA THR A 25 -9.28 11.25 -1.54
C THR A 25 -9.70 9.78 -1.61
N ALA A 26 -9.69 9.23 -2.82
CA ALA A 26 -9.91 7.80 -3.06
C ALA A 26 -8.96 7.31 -4.15
N TYR A 27 -8.19 6.27 -3.86
CA TYR A 27 -7.24 5.69 -4.81
C TYR A 27 -6.94 4.23 -4.49
N ILE A 28 -6.40 3.52 -5.49
CA ILE A 28 -5.87 2.18 -5.33
C ILE A 28 -4.34 2.29 -5.27
N LEU A 29 -3.74 1.79 -4.20
CA LEU A 29 -2.30 1.61 -4.10
C LEU A 29 -1.95 0.18 -4.48
N VAL A 30 -1.09 0.02 -5.48
CA VAL A 30 -0.53 -1.27 -5.88
C VAL A 30 0.99 -1.20 -5.75
N VAL A 31 1.57 -2.13 -4.99
CA VAL A 31 3.02 -2.26 -4.83
C VAL A 31 3.45 -3.60 -5.40
N PHE A 32 4.34 -3.55 -6.38
CA PHE A 32 5.02 -4.72 -6.95
C PHE A 32 6.43 -4.77 -6.38
N ALA A 33 6.70 -5.74 -5.51
CA ALA A 33 8.03 -5.94 -4.97
C ALA A 33 8.51 -7.37 -5.26
N GLU A 34 9.67 -7.45 -5.92
CA GLU A 34 10.33 -8.71 -6.29
C GLU A 34 11.53 -9.01 -5.40
N ASP A 35 11.61 -8.36 -4.24
CA ASP A 35 12.70 -8.51 -3.29
C ASP A 35 12.25 -9.25 -2.02
N ARG A 36 13.11 -10.16 -1.55
CA ARG A 36 12.85 -10.95 -0.34
C ARG A 36 12.77 -10.08 0.91
N ALA A 37 13.57 -9.02 1.04
CA ALA A 37 13.51 -8.10 2.17
C ALA A 37 12.14 -7.42 2.26
N TYR A 38 11.54 -7.07 1.13
CA TYR A 38 10.16 -6.59 1.10
C TYR A 38 9.16 -7.70 1.46
N ALA A 39 9.32 -8.90 0.91
CA ALA A 39 8.39 -10.01 1.14
C ALA A 39 8.34 -10.45 2.62
N TYR A 40 9.47 -10.42 3.32
CA TYR A 40 9.57 -10.81 4.73
C TYR A 40 9.26 -9.67 5.72
N ASP A 41 9.24 -8.42 5.26
CA ASP A 41 8.81 -7.28 6.08
C ASP A 41 7.30 -7.05 5.91
N TRP A 42 6.53 -7.39 6.93
CA TRP A 42 5.08 -7.20 6.91
C TRP A 42 4.65 -5.76 7.22
N GLU A 43 5.54 -4.94 7.80
CA GLU A 43 5.27 -3.54 8.15
C GLU A 43 5.59 -2.56 7.01
N ILE A 44 6.42 -2.97 6.04
CA ILE A 44 6.83 -2.11 4.92
C ILE A 44 5.65 -1.59 4.10
N PHE A 45 4.62 -2.42 3.85
CA PHE A 45 3.44 -2.00 3.11
C PHE A 45 2.57 -0.98 3.87
N PRO A 46 2.22 -1.21 5.16
CA PRO A 46 1.64 -0.16 6.00
C PRO A 46 2.41 1.16 6.00
N GLN A 47 3.75 1.13 6.06
CA GLN A 47 4.58 2.33 6.04
C GLN A 47 4.50 3.07 4.70
N ILE A 48 4.58 2.35 3.57
CA ILE A 48 4.41 2.91 2.22
C ILE A 48 3.01 3.51 2.07
N SER A 49 1.98 2.79 2.49
CA SER A 49 0.59 3.24 2.44
C SER A 49 0.40 4.55 3.20
N ARG A 50 0.99 4.68 4.41
CA ARG A 50 0.95 5.91 5.20
C ARG A 50 1.70 7.07 4.56
N LEU A 51 2.87 6.82 3.97
CA LEU A 51 3.65 7.83 3.25
C LEU A 51 2.85 8.40 2.07
N VAL A 52 2.27 7.53 1.24
CA VAL A 52 1.47 7.92 0.08
C VAL A 52 0.20 8.65 0.53
N PHE A 53 -0.47 8.17 1.57
CA PHE A 53 -1.64 8.82 2.14
C PHE A 53 -1.34 10.26 2.57
N ASN A 54 -0.30 10.46 3.40
CA ASN A 54 0.10 11.80 3.85
C ASN A 54 0.41 12.72 2.65
N ARG A 55 1.05 12.20 1.59
CA ARG A 55 1.35 12.99 0.40
C ARG A 55 0.11 13.36 -0.40
N MET A 56 -0.90 12.49 -0.44
CA MET A 56 -2.15 12.73 -1.15
C MET A 56 -3.07 13.69 -0.37
N THR A 57 -3.07 13.62 0.96
CA THR A 57 -3.95 14.43 1.83
C THR A 57 -3.35 15.77 2.24
N ASN A 58 -2.02 15.91 2.31
CA ASN A 58 -1.34 17.17 2.68
C ASN A 58 -0.97 18.02 1.45
N ARG A 59 -1.71 17.92 0.34
CA ARG A 59 -1.61 18.88 -0.76
C ARG A 59 -2.40 20.13 -0.38
N GLU A 60 -1.76 21.00 0.41
CA GLU A 60 -2.10 22.43 0.49
C GLU A 60 -1.16 23.25 -0.39
#